data_AF-A0A7G5Z0L9-F1
#
_entry.id   AF-A0A7G5Z0L9-F1
#
_cell.length_a   1.000
_cell.length_b   1.000
_cell.length_c   1.000
_cell.angle_alpha   90.00
_cell.angle_beta   90.00
_cell.angle_gamma   90.00
#
_symmetry.space_group_name_H-M   'P 1'
#
loop_
_entity.id
_entity.type
_entity.pdbx_description
1 polymer ?
#
loop_
_entity_poly.entity_id
_entity_poly.type
_entity_poly.pdbx_seq_one_letter_code
_entity_poly.pdbx_strand_id
1 'polypeptide(L)'
;MNTTAEIISFDPPRDHIVTASDLVRHFGIWQERAMRSPIYILHRGRPRLILTSVDVMDALCAPHAAGAGDRDMGITALLDAVDDMIVIADADLRITAASRSARGYFGASVEPGRAIDLIGPDAARLFLAEAIHRVASSGLEESLDLPSARYGNRSLTIAIKPHPGGVALFVHDVTVTSDLRDAEAEHRATSETIAAIPGMASVRINLRGYIDRPDAPLAGLSGLSTEALSSVRFVTLLDIASRVAVAESIEEVIAGGHPRAVAGTLLVNRGEPVPVRIGLAALRRGAAIEAVSAMIVSQQAA
;
A
#
# COMPACT_ATOMS: atom_id res chain seq x y z
N MET A 1 9.73 44.63 -25.56
CA MET A 1 8.90 43.93 -26.57
C MET A 1 7.57 43.60 -25.89
N ASN A 2 6.47 44.14 -26.41
CA ASN A 2 5.12 43.91 -25.86
C ASN A 2 4.69 42.48 -26.18
N THR A 3 4.51 41.66 -25.15
CA THR A 3 3.89 40.34 -25.28
C THR A 3 2.38 40.55 -25.35
N THR A 4 1.81 40.42 -26.55
CA THR A 4 0.37 40.40 -26.77
C THR A 4 -0.18 39.12 -26.13
N ALA A 5 -0.95 39.28 -25.05
CA ALA A 5 -1.66 38.17 -24.42
C ALA A 5 -2.69 37.60 -25.40
N GLU A 6 -2.51 36.35 -25.79
CA GLU A 6 -3.47 35.60 -26.59
C GLU A 6 -4.73 35.38 -25.73
N ILE A 7 -5.83 36.07 -26.07
CA ILE A 7 -7.10 35.93 -25.37
C ILE A 7 -7.75 34.63 -25.82
N ILE A 8 -7.57 33.57 -25.04
CA ILE A 8 -8.29 32.30 -25.21
C ILE A 8 -9.79 32.59 -25.02
N SER A 9 -10.57 32.41 -26.08
CA SER A 9 -12.04 32.55 -26.02
C SER A 9 -12.64 31.36 -25.28
N PHE A 10 -12.93 31.51 -24.00
CA PHE A 10 -13.64 30.53 -23.19
C PHE A 10 -15.16 30.65 -23.41
N ASP A 11 -15.82 29.56 -23.81
CA ASP A 11 -17.29 29.49 -23.92
C ASP A 11 -17.88 28.98 -22.59
N PRO A 12 -18.56 29.83 -21.79
CA PRO A 12 -19.01 29.43 -20.48
C PRO A 12 -20.20 28.45 -20.54
N PRO A 13 -20.29 27.49 -19.59
CA PRO A 13 -21.45 26.61 -19.44
C PRO A 13 -22.75 27.42 -19.34
N ARG A 14 -23.81 27.00 -20.04
CA ARG A 14 -25.08 27.76 -20.16
C ARG A 14 -25.76 28.03 -18.82
N ASP A 15 -25.55 27.17 -17.83
CA ASP A 15 -26.04 27.27 -16.46
C ASP A 15 -25.29 28.29 -15.60
N HIS A 16 -24.16 28.78 -16.09
CA HIS A 16 -23.35 29.85 -15.50
C HIS A 16 -23.49 31.18 -16.24
N ILE A 17 -24.50 31.33 -17.09
CA ILE A 17 -24.77 32.54 -17.84
C ILE A 17 -26.09 33.17 -17.38
N VAL A 18 -26.08 34.47 -17.10
CA VAL A 18 -27.25 35.21 -16.62
C VAL A 18 -27.37 36.57 -17.31
N THR A 19 -28.59 37.07 -17.52
CA THR A 19 -28.78 38.47 -17.93
C THR A 19 -28.66 39.40 -16.72
N ALA A 20 -28.28 40.66 -16.91
CA ALA A 20 -28.24 41.62 -15.81
C ALA A 20 -29.60 41.75 -15.09
N SER A 21 -30.71 41.64 -15.83
CA SER A 21 -32.08 41.68 -15.28
C SER A 21 -32.38 40.47 -14.40
N ASP A 22 -31.98 39.26 -14.82
CA ASP A 22 -32.21 38.03 -14.05
C ASP A 22 -31.32 37.95 -12.81
N LEU A 23 -30.10 38.49 -12.91
CA LEU A 23 -29.18 38.59 -11.78
C LEU A 23 -29.77 39.42 -10.66
N VAL A 24 -30.30 40.62 -10.97
CA VAL A 24 -30.89 41.51 -9.95
C VAL A 24 -32.14 40.89 -9.33
N ARG A 25 -32.99 40.25 -10.14
CA ARG A 25 -34.23 39.62 -9.67
C ARG A 25 -34.00 38.43 -8.74
N HIS A 26 -32.92 37.69 -8.93
CA HIS A 26 -32.61 36.46 -8.19
C HIS A 26 -31.22 36.53 -7.54
N PHE A 27 -30.86 37.70 -7.03
CA PHE A 27 -29.50 38.00 -6.59
C PHE A 27 -28.95 36.97 -5.59
N GLY A 28 -29.74 36.57 -4.58
CA GLY A 28 -29.29 35.59 -3.57
C GLY A 28 -28.92 34.22 -4.15
N ILE A 29 -29.70 33.71 -5.11
CA ILE A 29 -29.42 32.41 -5.76
C ILE A 29 -28.14 32.50 -6.60
N TRP A 30 -27.98 33.59 -7.34
CA TRP A 30 -26.79 33.81 -8.16
C TRP A 30 -25.54 34.11 -7.33
N GLN A 31 -25.69 34.78 -6.19
CA GLN A 31 -24.62 34.99 -5.22
C GLN A 31 -24.14 33.66 -4.64
N GLU A 32 -25.05 32.78 -4.19
CA GLU A 32 -24.68 31.45 -3.67
C GLU A 32 -23.96 30.60 -4.73
N ARG A 33 -24.40 30.67 -5.99
CA ARG A 33 -23.72 29.99 -7.11
C ARG A 33 -22.35 30.61 -7.40
N ALA A 34 -22.24 31.93 -7.38
CA ALA A 34 -20.99 32.66 -7.61
C ALA A 34 -19.90 32.36 -6.55
N MET A 35 -20.29 31.85 -5.37
CA MET A 35 -19.36 31.35 -4.35
C MET A 35 -18.69 30.03 -4.74
N ARG A 36 -19.28 29.25 -5.66
CA ARG A 36 -18.77 27.94 -6.10
C ARG A 36 -18.14 28.00 -7.49
N SER A 37 -18.70 28.80 -8.39
CA SER A 37 -18.22 28.95 -9.77
C SER A 37 -18.53 30.36 -10.32
N PRO A 38 -17.65 30.95 -11.15
CA PRO A 38 -17.92 32.27 -11.74
C PRO A 38 -19.17 32.30 -12.64
N ILE A 39 -19.98 33.35 -12.51
CA ILE A 39 -21.21 33.56 -13.29
C ILE A 39 -20.99 34.69 -14.31
N TYR A 40 -21.28 34.41 -15.57
CA TYR A 40 -21.10 35.30 -16.70
C TYR A 40 -22.36 36.13 -16.95
N ILE A 41 -22.22 37.45 -16.88
CA ILE A 41 -23.32 38.39 -17.05
C ILE A 41 -23.35 38.86 -18.51
N LEU A 42 -24.46 38.56 -19.18
CA LEU A 42 -24.70 38.96 -20.56
C LEU A 42 -25.13 40.42 -20.66
N HIS A 43 -24.59 41.10 -21.66
CA HIS A 43 -25.10 42.36 -22.17
C HIS A 43 -25.34 42.22 -23.68
N ARG A 44 -26.60 42.34 -24.11
CA ARG A 44 -27.02 42.15 -25.52
C ARG A 44 -26.57 40.81 -26.11
N GLY A 45 -26.69 39.74 -25.33
CA GLY A 45 -26.37 38.37 -25.76
C GLY A 45 -24.90 37.98 -25.72
N ARG A 46 -24.00 38.85 -25.23
CA ARG A 46 -22.57 38.53 -25.07
C ARG A 46 -22.11 38.70 -23.61
N PRO A 47 -21.31 37.78 -23.07
CA PRO A 47 -20.69 37.95 -21.75
C PRO A 47 -19.83 39.22 -21.74
N ARG A 48 -20.04 40.10 -20.76
CA ARG A 48 -19.22 41.32 -20.59
C ARG A 48 -18.67 41.50 -19.18
N LEU A 49 -19.34 40.95 -18.18
CA LEU A 49 -18.96 41.03 -16.78
C LEU A 49 -19.04 39.64 -16.16
N ILE A 50 -18.30 39.42 -15.09
CA ILE A 50 -18.32 38.17 -14.31
C ILE A 50 -18.64 38.54 -12.86
N LEU A 51 -19.54 37.78 -12.24
CA LEU A 51 -19.74 37.76 -10.80
C LEU A 51 -18.99 36.57 -10.21
N THR A 52 -18.19 36.81 -9.19
CA THR A 52 -17.44 35.79 -8.46
C THR A 52 -17.30 36.19 -6.99
N SER A 53 -16.83 35.29 -6.14
CA SER A 53 -16.57 35.61 -4.74
C SER A 53 -15.41 36.59 -4.59
N VAL A 54 -15.41 37.33 -3.49
CA VAL A 54 -14.29 38.21 -3.13
C VAL A 54 -13.02 37.38 -2.98
N ASP A 55 -13.08 36.20 -2.35
CA ASP A 55 -11.92 35.32 -2.17
C ASP A 55 -11.26 34.92 -3.50
N VAL A 56 -12.06 34.61 -4.52
CA VAL A 56 -11.55 34.27 -5.86
C VAL A 56 -10.97 35.50 -6.56
N MET A 57 -11.62 36.66 -6.42
CA MET A 57 -11.11 37.92 -6.97
C MET A 57 -9.81 38.33 -6.28
N ASP A 58 -9.71 38.16 -4.97
CA ASP A 58 -8.52 38.45 -4.17
C ASP A 58 -7.39 37.50 -4.54
N ALA A 59 -7.66 36.21 -4.78
CA ALA A 59 -6.67 35.27 -5.29
C ALA A 59 -6.16 35.63 -6.69
N LEU A 60 -7.04 36.14 -7.57
CA LEU A 60 -6.67 36.58 -8.93
C LEU A 60 -5.93 37.93 -8.94
N CYS A 61 -6.32 38.84 -8.04
CA CYS A 61 -5.75 40.18 -7.90
C CYS A 61 -4.57 40.24 -6.93
N ALA A 62 -4.31 39.16 -6.19
CA ALA A 62 -3.14 39.03 -5.35
C ALA A 62 -1.92 39.38 -6.20
N PRO A 63 -1.12 40.39 -5.78
CA PRO A 63 0.01 40.82 -6.56
C PRO A 63 0.86 39.58 -6.83
N HIS A 64 1.05 39.26 -8.12
CA HIS A 64 2.04 38.29 -8.53
C HIS A 64 3.40 38.92 -8.26
N ALA A 65 3.80 38.91 -6.99
CA ALA A 65 5.13 39.22 -6.57
C ALA A 65 6.03 38.17 -7.23
N ALA A 66 6.67 38.58 -8.33
CA ALA A 66 7.85 37.95 -8.85
C ALA A 66 8.93 38.08 -7.78
N GLY A 67 8.91 37.15 -6.84
CA GLY A 67 9.83 37.03 -5.73
C GLY A 67 9.84 35.59 -5.33
N ALA A 68 10.91 34.87 -5.71
CA ALA A 68 11.14 33.45 -5.47
C ALA A 68 11.14 33.03 -3.98
N GLY A 69 10.82 33.91 -3.03
CA GLY A 69 10.83 33.61 -1.60
C GLY A 69 9.46 33.32 -0.97
N ASP A 70 8.34 33.83 -1.52
CA ASP A 70 7.04 33.78 -0.84
C ASP A 70 6.14 32.62 -1.32
N ARG A 71 6.27 32.20 -2.59
CA ARG A 71 5.62 30.96 -3.10
C ARG A 71 6.22 29.69 -2.50
N ASP A 72 7.53 29.70 -2.26
CA ASP A 72 8.24 28.57 -1.67
C ASP A 72 7.78 28.31 -0.23
N MET A 73 7.43 29.36 0.54
CA MET A 73 6.86 29.19 1.88
C MET A 73 5.47 28.55 1.85
N GLY A 74 4.61 28.90 0.88
CA GLY A 74 3.27 28.32 0.75
C GLY A 74 3.28 26.85 0.31
N ILE A 75 4.12 26.51 -0.67
CA ILE A 75 4.29 25.11 -1.14
C ILE A 75 4.94 24.26 -0.04
N THR A 76 5.99 24.77 0.61
CA THR A 76 6.65 24.05 1.71
C THR A 76 5.70 23.83 2.89
N ALA A 77 4.89 24.83 3.26
CA ALA A 77 3.90 24.70 4.32
C ALA A 77 2.82 23.66 3.99
N LEU A 78 2.37 23.60 2.74
CA LEU A 78 1.41 22.59 2.28
C LEU A 78 2.03 21.19 2.27
N LEU A 79 3.26 21.05 1.76
CA LEU A 79 3.99 19.78 1.77
C LEU A 79 4.31 19.30 3.19
N ASP A 80 4.52 20.21 4.14
CA ASP A 80 4.74 19.89 5.55
C ASP A 80 3.46 19.49 6.30
N ALA A 81 2.28 19.73 5.70
CA ALA A 81 1.00 19.27 6.23
C ALA A 81 0.64 17.84 5.78
N VAL A 82 1.41 17.26 4.85
CA VAL A 82 1.18 15.91 4.31
C VAL A 82 2.23 14.96 4.85
N ASP A 83 1.80 13.78 5.29
CA ASP A 83 2.69 12.75 5.86
C ASP A 83 3.46 11.96 4.79
N ASP A 84 3.01 12.00 3.52
CA ASP A 84 3.65 11.33 2.40
C ASP A 84 5.00 11.97 2.02
N MET A 85 5.92 11.15 1.53
CA MET A 85 7.21 11.63 1.02
C MET A 85 7.04 12.18 -0.40
N ILE A 86 6.98 13.50 -0.50
CA ILE A 86 6.88 14.22 -1.78
C ILE A 86 8.15 15.03 -2.03
N VAL A 87 8.65 14.99 -3.28
CA VAL A 87 9.77 15.81 -3.78
C VAL A 87 9.37 16.44 -5.12
N ILE A 88 9.61 17.74 -5.29
CA ILE A 88 9.30 18.51 -6.51
C ILE A 88 10.60 19.01 -7.10
N ALA A 89 10.75 18.92 -8.43
CA ALA A 89 11.83 19.52 -9.17
C ALA A 89 11.35 20.36 -10.34
N ASP A 90 12.19 21.31 -10.75
CA ASP A 90 12.00 22.17 -11.91
C ASP A 90 12.36 21.47 -13.23
N ALA A 91 12.33 22.22 -14.33
CA ALA A 91 12.57 21.74 -15.69
C ALA A 91 14.03 21.37 -15.92
N ASP A 92 14.95 21.92 -15.12
CA ASP A 92 16.36 21.55 -15.10
C ASP A 92 16.61 20.35 -14.15
N LEU A 93 15.53 19.72 -13.68
CA LEU A 93 15.53 18.58 -12.76
C LEU A 93 16.23 18.88 -11.43
N ARG A 94 16.18 20.15 -11.00
CA ARG A 94 16.66 20.58 -9.70
C ARG A 94 15.50 20.64 -8.71
N ILE A 95 15.73 20.06 -7.54
CA ILE A 95 14.75 20.01 -6.47
C ILE A 95 14.42 21.45 -6.04
N THR A 96 13.14 21.78 -6.03
CA THR A 96 12.63 23.09 -5.59
C THR A 96 12.00 22.98 -4.22
N ALA A 97 11.34 21.85 -3.92
CA ALA A 97 10.70 21.63 -2.62
C ALA A 97 10.67 20.14 -2.27
N ALA A 98 10.65 19.85 -0.97
CA ALA A 98 10.46 18.51 -0.42
C ALA A 98 9.66 18.58 0.88
N SER A 99 8.72 17.65 1.04
CA SER A 99 7.96 17.45 2.28
C SER A 99 8.85 17.16 3.48
N ARG A 100 8.33 17.41 4.70
CA ARG A 100 9.00 17.03 5.95
C ARG A 100 9.39 15.56 5.97
N SER A 101 8.49 14.67 5.56
CA SER A 101 8.74 13.22 5.53
C SER A 101 9.85 12.86 4.54
N ALA A 102 9.86 13.46 3.34
CA ALA A 102 10.92 13.23 2.37
C ALA A 102 12.29 13.72 2.89
N ARG A 103 12.35 14.91 3.49
CA ARG A 103 13.58 15.43 4.13
C ARG A 103 14.04 14.56 5.29
N GLY A 104 13.10 14.11 6.12
CA GLY A 104 13.37 13.20 7.23
C GLY A 104 13.95 11.87 6.77
N TYR A 105 13.52 11.37 5.60
CA TYR A 105 13.96 10.09 5.04
C TYR A 105 15.26 10.18 4.22
N PHE A 106 15.31 11.10 3.26
CA PHE A 106 16.41 11.23 2.29
C PHE A 106 17.52 12.19 2.75
N GLY A 107 17.26 13.06 3.71
CA GLY A 107 18.24 14.00 4.24
C GLY A 107 18.76 14.98 3.18
N ALA A 108 20.08 15.18 3.13
CA ALA A 108 20.71 16.20 2.30
C ALA A 108 20.55 16.01 0.78
N SER A 109 20.10 14.84 0.32
CA SER A 109 19.89 14.57 -1.11
C SER A 109 18.64 15.24 -1.66
N VAL A 110 17.70 15.66 -0.81
CA VAL A 110 16.46 16.36 -1.20
C VAL A 110 16.44 17.84 -0.83
N GLU A 111 17.61 18.42 -0.60
CA GLU A 111 17.75 19.86 -0.39
C GLU A 111 17.51 20.64 -1.69
N PRO A 112 16.91 21.84 -1.63
CA PRO A 112 16.71 22.67 -2.81
C PRO A 112 17.99 22.92 -3.61
N GLY A 113 17.89 22.87 -4.94
CA GLY A 113 18.98 23.03 -5.89
C GLY A 113 19.76 21.75 -6.20
N ARG A 114 19.57 20.66 -5.45
CA ARG A 114 20.13 19.34 -5.78
C ARG A 114 19.43 18.72 -6.98
N ALA A 115 20.14 17.90 -7.74
CA ALA A 115 19.53 17.19 -8.86
C ALA A 115 18.66 16.03 -8.33
N ILE A 116 17.45 15.90 -8.85
CA ILE A 116 16.44 14.94 -8.36
C ILE A 116 16.79 13.49 -8.69
N ASP A 117 17.61 13.28 -9.72
CA ASP A 117 18.20 11.98 -10.09
C ASP A 117 19.22 11.46 -9.06
N LEU A 118 19.56 12.26 -8.05
CA LEU A 118 20.44 11.89 -6.97
C LEU A 118 19.75 11.17 -5.81
N ILE A 119 18.44 10.94 -5.93
CA ILE A 119 17.62 10.28 -4.90
C ILE A 119 17.71 8.75 -5.06
N GLY A 120 17.87 8.05 -3.93
CA GLY A 120 17.88 6.58 -3.90
C GLY A 120 19.28 5.95 -3.90
N PRO A 121 19.37 4.60 -3.84
CA PRO A 121 20.64 3.88 -3.76
C PRO A 121 21.34 3.81 -5.13
N ASP A 122 22.68 3.76 -5.13
CA ASP A 122 23.50 3.85 -6.35
C ASP A 122 23.13 2.81 -7.42
N ALA A 123 22.76 1.59 -7.03
CA ALA A 123 22.37 0.53 -7.95
C ALA A 123 21.04 0.80 -8.70
N ALA A 124 20.16 1.62 -8.13
CA ALA A 124 18.82 1.91 -8.68
C ALA A 124 18.73 3.31 -9.32
N ARG A 125 19.76 4.13 -9.15
CA ARG A 125 19.78 5.56 -9.50
C ARG A 125 19.61 5.82 -11.00
N LEU A 126 20.25 4.99 -11.84
CA LEU A 126 20.14 5.08 -13.30
C LEU A 126 18.70 4.85 -13.78
N PHE A 127 18.02 3.82 -13.25
CA PHE A 127 16.63 3.52 -13.61
C PHE A 127 15.68 4.64 -13.23
N LEU A 128 15.86 5.23 -12.04
CA LEU A 128 15.06 6.37 -11.60
C LEU A 128 15.32 7.59 -12.49
N ALA A 129 16.59 7.90 -12.77
CA ALA A 129 16.96 9.03 -13.62
C ALA A 129 16.34 8.93 -15.03
N GLU A 130 16.42 7.75 -15.65
CA GLU A 130 15.82 7.51 -16.97
C GLU A 130 14.30 7.70 -16.96
N ALA A 131 13.61 7.18 -15.94
CA ALA A 131 12.17 7.35 -15.83
C ALA A 131 11.78 8.82 -15.58
N ILE A 132 12.53 9.55 -14.74
CA ILE A 132 12.33 10.99 -14.54
C ILE A 132 12.47 11.75 -15.86
N HIS A 133 13.50 11.46 -16.65
CA HIS A 133 13.68 12.08 -17.97
C HIS A 133 12.54 11.74 -18.94
N ARG A 134 12.05 10.50 -18.95
CA ARG A 134 10.91 10.09 -19.79
C ARG A 134 9.63 10.82 -19.38
N VAL A 135 9.32 10.93 -18.09
CA VAL A 135 8.15 11.69 -17.61
C VAL A 135 8.29 13.18 -17.93
N ALA A 136 9.47 13.77 -17.70
CA ALA A 136 9.73 15.18 -17.99
C ALA A 136 9.58 15.52 -19.48
N SER A 137 9.95 14.59 -20.38
CA SER A 137 9.87 14.82 -21.84
C SER A 137 8.52 14.43 -22.45
N SER A 138 7.89 13.36 -21.98
CA SER A 138 6.63 12.85 -22.54
C SER A 138 5.38 13.42 -21.86
N GLY A 139 5.49 13.88 -20.62
CA GLY A 139 4.35 14.27 -19.80
C GLY A 139 3.45 13.09 -19.38
N LEU A 140 3.89 11.85 -19.56
CA LEU A 140 3.18 10.65 -19.11
C LEU A 140 3.71 10.23 -17.74
N GLU A 141 2.80 9.93 -16.81
CA GLU A 141 3.19 9.44 -15.48
C GLU A 141 3.79 8.03 -15.54
N GLU A 142 4.78 7.77 -14.69
CA GLU A 142 5.41 6.46 -14.53
C GLU A 142 5.49 6.08 -13.05
N SER A 143 5.60 4.79 -12.75
CA SER A 143 5.79 4.29 -11.39
C SER A 143 6.86 3.19 -11.38
N LEU A 144 7.73 3.21 -10.38
CA LEU A 144 8.82 2.25 -10.21
C LEU A 144 8.86 1.74 -8.76
N ASP A 145 9.21 0.46 -8.59
CA ASP A 145 9.53 -0.10 -7.27
C ASP A 145 11.04 -0.25 -7.12
N LEU A 146 11.61 0.44 -6.14
CA LEU A 146 13.05 0.47 -5.89
C LEU A 146 13.38 0.06 -4.45
N PRO A 147 14.52 -0.60 -4.20
CA PRO A 147 14.98 -0.84 -2.84
C PRO A 147 15.25 0.50 -2.12
N SER A 148 14.98 0.54 -0.83
CA SER A 148 15.30 1.69 0.00
C SER A 148 16.82 1.87 0.15
N ALA A 149 17.30 3.11 -0.02
CA ALA A 149 18.69 3.47 0.28
C ALA A 149 19.02 3.49 1.78
N ARG A 150 18.00 3.61 2.64
CA ARG A 150 18.15 3.84 4.08
C ARG A 150 17.92 2.59 4.90
N TYR A 151 17.04 1.70 4.44
CA TYR A 151 16.64 0.49 5.14
C TYR A 151 16.73 -0.69 4.18
N GLY A 152 17.74 -1.54 4.34
CA GLY A 152 18.02 -2.63 3.41
C GLY A 152 16.92 -3.69 3.26
N ASN A 153 15.91 -3.67 4.13
CA ASN A 153 14.74 -4.55 4.10
C ASN A 153 13.45 -3.83 3.65
N ARG A 154 13.55 -2.66 3.00
CA ARG A 154 12.39 -1.88 2.57
C ARG A 154 12.37 -1.67 1.07
N SER A 155 11.16 -1.66 0.53
CA SER A 155 10.91 -1.30 -0.87
C SER A 155 10.09 -0.01 -0.93
N LEU A 156 10.43 0.85 -1.88
CA LEU A 156 9.79 2.12 -2.14
C LEU A 156 9.11 2.08 -3.49
N THR A 157 7.81 2.37 -3.53
CA THR A 157 7.14 2.71 -4.78
C THR A 157 7.29 4.20 -5.01
N ILE A 158 7.83 4.58 -6.16
CA ILE A 158 8.03 5.96 -6.58
C ILE A 158 7.14 6.22 -7.79
N ALA A 159 6.09 7.01 -7.60
CA ALA A 159 5.29 7.55 -8.70
C ALA A 159 5.87 8.89 -9.15
N ILE A 160 6.16 8.99 -10.44
CA ILE A 160 6.74 10.15 -11.10
C ILE A 160 5.63 10.80 -11.92
N LYS A 161 5.28 12.03 -11.55
CA LYS A 161 4.20 12.77 -12.21
C LYS A 161 4.74 14.04 -12.85
N PRO A 162 4.22 14.43 -14.02
CA PRO A 162 4.48 15.76 -14.57
C PRO A 162 3.98 16.83 -13.61
N HIS A 163 4.78 17.88 -13.41
CA HIS A 163 4.42 19.03 -12.60
C HIS A 163 4.61 20.30 -13.45
N PRO A 164 3.77 21.35 -13.31
CA PRO A 164 3.99 22.61 -14.00
C PRO A 164 5.42 23.13 -13.76
N GLY A 165 6.23 23.13 -14.81
CA GLY A 165 7.64 23.54 -14.75
C GLY A 165 8.61 22.46 -14.30
N GLY A 166 8.27 21.16 -14.32
CA GLY A 166 9.19 20.05 -14.04
C GLY A 166 8.49 18.73 -13.72
N VAL A 167 8.88 18.07 -12.63
CA VAL A 167 8.34 16.77 -12.18
C VAL A 167 8.09 16.76 -10.67
N ALA A 168 7.18 15.88 -10.24
CA ALA A 168 6.95 15.57 -8.83
C ALA A 168 7.10 14.06 -8.60
N LEU A 169 7.82 13.70 -7.55
CA LEU A 169 7.94 12.33 -7.05
C LEU A 169 7.06 12.16 -5.82
N PHE A 170 6.25 11.10 -5.84
CA PHE A 170 5.49 10.61 -4.70
C PHE A 170 6.10 9.27 -4.29
N VAL A 171 6.67 9.22 -3.10
CA VAL A 171 7.37 8.05 -2.59
C VAL A 171 6.54 7.43 -1.48
N HIS A 172 6.17 6.18 -1.66
CA HIS A 172 5.46 5.40 -0.64
C HIS A 172 6.36 4.27 -0.15
N ASP A 173 6.44 4.14 1.17
CA ASP A 173 7.04 2.96 1.79
C ASP A 173 6.01 1.84 1.75
N VAL A 174 6.17 0.94 0.77
CA VAL A 174 5.27 -0.20 0.56
C VAL A 174 5.74 -1.46 1.26
N THR A 175 6.75 -1.36 2.14
CA THR A 175 7.38 -2.52 2.82
C THR A 175 6.33 -3.43 3.45
N VAL A 176 5.33 -2.90 4.14
CA VAL A 176 4.29 -3.72 4.79
C VAL A 176 3.45 -4.51 3.76
N THR A 177 3.19 -3.93 2.59
CA THR A 177 2.41 -4.58 1.53
C THR A 177 3.25 -5.55 0.71
N SER A 178 4.53 -5.24 0.47
CA SER A 178 5.47 -6.13 -0.19
C SER A 178 5.79 -7.34 0.69
N ASP A 179 6.15 -7.11 1.95
CA ASP A 179 6.45 -8.18 2.93
C ASP A 179 5.26 -9.12 3.11
N LEU A 180 4.02 -8.58 3.13
CA LEU A 180 2.83 -9.41 3.21
C LEU A 180 2.66 -10.28 1.96
N ARG A 181 2.86 -9.72 0.76
CA ARG A 181 2.78 -10.47 -0.50
C ARG A 181 3.87 -11.54 -0.60
N ASP A 182 5.09 -11.23 -0.20
CA ASP A 182 6.21 -12.16 -0.21
C ASP A 182 5.98 -13.28 0.81
N ALA A 183 5.53 -12.95 2.03
CA ALA A 183 5.15 -13.93 3.04
C ALA A 183 3.98 -14.82 2.58
N GLU A 184 2.97 -14.24 1.92
CA GLU A 184 1.87 -15.01 1.32
C GLU A 184 2.35 -15.93 0.20
N ALA A 185 3.26 -15.46 -0.66
CA ALA A 185 3.84 -16.26 -1.73
C ALA A 185 4.70 -17.41 -1.18
N GLU A 186 5.52 -17.16 -0.16
CA GLU A 186 6.35 -18.17 0.51
C GLU A 186 5.47 -19.18 1.27
N HIS A 187 4.45 -18.71 1.98
CA HIS A 187 3.50 -19.58 2.66
C HIS A 187 2.78 -20.50 1.66
N ARG A 188 2.29 -19.94 0.53
CA ARG A 188 1.67 -20.72 -0.54
C ARG A 188 2.62 -21.74 -1.14
N ALA A 189 3.85 -21.35 -1.47
CA ALA A 189 4.85 -22.26 -2.03
C ALA A 189 5.19 -23.42 -1.05
N THR A 190 5.27 -23.12 0.25
CA THR A 190 5.46 -24.12 1.30
C THR A 190 4.28 -25.08 1.37
N SER A 191 3.04 -24.57 1.38
CA SER A 191 1.83 -25.39 1.40
C SER A 191 1.70 -26.28 0.15
N GLU A 192 2.02 -25.76 -1.03
CA GLU A 192 2.02 -26.53 -2.29
C GLU A 192 3.09 -27.63 -2.27
N THR A 193 4.27 -27.35 -1.72
CA THR A 193 5.35 -28.34 -1.57
C THR A 193 4.94 -29.47 -0.63
N ILE A 194 4.31 -29.14 0.51
CA ILE A 194 3.80 -30.15 1.46
C ILE A 194 2.72 -31.00 0.77
N ALA A 195 1.80 -30.37 0.03
CA ALA A 195 0.73 -31.08 -0.66
C ALA A 195 1.23 -32.02 -1.78
N ALA A 196 2.39 -31.73 -2.36
CA ALA A 196 3.00 -32.56 -3.41
C ALA A 196 3.68 -33.83 -2.87
N ILE A 197 3.96 -33.93 -1.56
CA ILE A 197 4.66 -35.07 -0.96
C ILE A 197 3.65 -35.98 -0.24
N PRO A 198 3.41 -37.21 -0.75
CA PRO A 198 2.57 -38.19 -0.05
C PRO A 198 3.09 -38.48 1.35
N GLY A 199 2.20 -38.61 2.32
CA GLY A 199 2.58 -38.87 3.71
C GLY A 199 2.88 -37.62 4.53
N MET A 200 2.87 -36.43 3.93
CA MET A 200 3.01 -35.15 4.65
C MET A 200 1.68 -34.39 4.75
N ALA A 201 1.47 -33.70 5.86
CA ALA A 201 0.36 -32.79 6.05
C ALA A 201 0.73 -31.62 6.96
N SER A 202 0.09 -30.48 6.75
CA SER A 202 0.17 -29.33 7.65
C SER A 202 -1.20 -29.09 8.29
N VAL A 203 -1.23 -28.70 9.56
CA VAL A 203 -2.48 -28.42 10.24
C VAL A 203 -2.31 -27.30 11.23
N ARG A 204 -3.32 -26.44 11.30
CA ARG A 204 -3.42 -25.41 12.33
C ARG A 204 -4.34 -25.90 13.44
N ILE A 205 -3.90 -25.76 14.67
CA ILE A 205 -4.60 -26.19 15.87
C ILE A 205 -4.88 -24.95 16.70
N ASN A 206 -6.15 -24.69 17.02
CA ASN A 206 -6.49 -23.57 17.89
C ASN A 206 -6.09 -23.85 19.35
N LEU A 207 -6.15 -22.83 20.21
CA LEU A 207 -5.78 -22.95 21.63
C LEU A 207 -6.65 -23.96 22.43
N ARG A 208 -7.74 -24.46 21.86
CA ARG A 208 -8.60 -25.51 22.46
C ARG A 208 -8.29 -26.91 21.93
N GLY A 209 -7.27 -27.05 21.07
CA GLY A 209 -6.85 -28.32 20.49
C GLY A 209 -7.68 -28.79 19.28
N TYR A 210 -8.53 -27.93 18.71
CA TYR A 210 -9.31 -28.27 17.51
C TYR A 210 -8.56 -27.87 16.24
N ILE A 211 -8.79 -28.65 15.18
CA ILE A 211 -8.25 -28.37 13.85
C ILE A 211 -8.97 -27.14 13.28
N ASP A 212 -8.18 -26.16 12.85
CA ASP A 212 -8.61 -24.93 12.20
C ASP A 212 -8.22 -25.01 10.72
N ARG A 213 -9.23 -24.97 9.83
CA ARG A 213 -9.06 -25.07 8.36
C ARG A 213 -8.24 -26.29 7.91
N PRO A 214 -8.82 -27.51 7.97
CA PRO A 214 -8.14 -28.70 7.45
C PRO A 214 -7.95 -28.60 5.93
N ASP A 215 -6.82 -29.10 5.44
CA ASP A 215 -6.46 -29.13 4.04
C ASP A 215 -6.58 -30.55 3.42
N ALA A 216 -6.45 -30.62 2.10
CA ALA A 216 -6.53 -31.89 1.36
C ALA A 216 -5.42 -32.91 1.77
N PRO A 217 -4.17 -32.49 2.04
CA PRO A 217 -3.13 -33.40 2.55
C PRO A 217 -3.51 -34.11 3.85
N LEU A 218 -4.05 -33.38 4.85
CA LEU A 218 -4.48 -34.01 6.11
C LEU A 218 -5.65 -34.99 5.88
N ALA A 219 -6.61 -34.61 5.04
CA ALA A 219 -7.73 -35.46 4.65
C ALA A 219 -7.26 -36.77 3.99
N GLY A 220 -6.29 -36.67 3.07
CA GLY A 220 -5.66 -37.81 2.42
C GLY A 220 -4.92 -38.71 3.40
N LEU A 221 -4.20 -38.12 4.36
CA LEU A 221 -3.42 -38.85 5.36
C LEU A 221 -4.30 -39.59 6.39
N SER A 222 -5.40 -38.98 6.84
CA SER A 222 -6.30 -39.58 7.84
C SER A 222 -7.45 -40.39 7.23
N GLY A 223 -7.72 -40.26 5.93
CA GLY A 223 -8.88 -40.85 5.27
C GLY A 223 -10.23 -40.24 5.68
N LEU A 224 -10.21 -39.03 6.25
CA LEU A 224 -11.40 -38.28 6.68
C LEU A 224 -11.66 -37.13 5.71
N SER A 225 -12.92 -36.68 5.58
CA SER A 225 -13.21 -35.47 4.80
C SER A 225 -12.79 -34.21 5.55
N THR A 226 -12.57 -33.12 4.81
CA THR A 226 -12.27 -31.79 5.37
C THR A 226 -13.38 -31.30 6.31
N GLU A 227 -14.64 -31.62 6.02
CA GLU A 227 -15.79 -31.27 6.87
C GLU A 227 -15.73 -32.02 8.20
N ALA A 228 -15.43 -33.33 8.16
CA ALA A 228 -15.28 -34.13 9.37
C ALA A 228 -14.14 -33.59 10.23
N LEU A 229 -12.98 -33.29 9.63
CA LEU A 229 -11.80 -32.78 10.32
C LEU A 229 -12.02 -31.43 11.00
N SER A 230 -12.85 -30.55 10.44
CA SER A 230 -13.09 -29.19 10.96
C SER A 230 -13.73 -29.16 12.36
N SER A 231 -14.34 -30.26 12.80
CA SER A 231 -15.03 -30.36 14.10
C SER A 231 -14.27 -31.19 15.13
N VAL A 232 -13.11 -31.73 14.75
CA VAL A 232 -12.40 -32.77 15.50
C VAL A 232 -11.23 -32.16 16.29
N ARG A 233 -11.04 -32.64 17.52
CA ARG A 233 -9.83 -32.34 18.29
C ARG A 233 -8.65 -33.09 17.68
N PHE A 234 -7.55 -32.40 17.41
CA PHE A 234 -6.39 -32.96 16.73
C PHE A 234 -5.90 -34.27 17.35
N VAL A 235 -5.78 -34.31 18.68
CA VAL A 235 -5.31 -35.49 19.41
C VAL A 235 -6.19 -36.73 19.24
N THR A 236 -7.46 -36.58 18.84
CA THR A 236 -8.36 -37.72 18.61
C THR A 236 -8.06 -38.46 17.30
N LEU A 237 -7.33 -37.82 16.38
CA LEU A 237 -6.78 -38.47 15.20
C LEU A 237 -5.64 -39.44 15.54
N LEU A 238 -5.14 -39.40 16.77
CA LEU A 238 -4.06 -40.27 17.23
C LEU A 238 -4.59 -41.45 18.02
N ASP A 239 -3.80 -42.52 18.05
CA ASP A 239 -4.04 -43.66 18.92
C ASP A 239 -4.03 -43.27 20.40
N ILE A 240 -4.53 -44.17 21.25
CA ILE A 240 -4.67 -43.89 22.69
C ILE A 240 -3.30 -43.68 23.34
N ALA A 241 -2.27 -44.40 22.89
CA ALA A 241 -0.93 -44.34 23.46
C ALA A 241 -0.24 -42.99 23.20
N SER A 242 -0.49 -42.36 22.04
CA SER A 242 0.16 -41.12 21.63
C SER A 242 -0.54 -39.86 22.16
N ARG A 243 -1.84 -39.96 22.49
CA ARG A 243 -2.69 -38.80 22.85
C ARG A 243 -2.11 -37.92 23.95
N VAL A 244 -1.63 -38.52 25.03
CA VAL A 244 -1.14 -37.78 26.20
C VAL A 244 0.12 -36.99 25.84
N ALA A 245 1.12 -37.66 25.28
CA ALA A 245 2.40 -37.02 24.91
C ALA A 245 2.22 -35.89 23.89
N VAL A 246 1.31 -36.07 22.91
CA VAL A 246 1.04 -35.02 21.92
C VAL A 246 0.23 -33.87 22.52
N ALA A 247 -0.75 -34.15 23.38
CA ALA A 247 -1.50 -33.11 24.08
C ALA A 247 -0.58 -32.24 24.96
N GLU A 248 0.31 -32.88 25.73
CA GLU A 248 1.31 -32.18 26.55
C GLU A 248 2.25 -31.33 25.68
N SER A 249 2.72 -31.87 24.55
CA SER A 249 3.57 -31.11 23.62
C SER A 249 2.86 -29.89 23.03
N ILE A 250 1.56 -29.97 22.77
CA ILE A 250 0.75 -28.82 22.30
C ILE A 250 0.63 -27.77 23.41
N GLU A 251 0.30 -28.19 24.64
CA GLU A 251 0.18 -27.28 25.79
C GLU A 251 1.51 -26.58 26.11
N GLU A 252 2.63 -27.30 26.04
CA GLU A 252 3.96 -26.70 26.21
C GLU A 252 4.28 -25.66 25.13
N VAL A 253 3.90 -25.92 23.87
CA VAL A 253 4.05 -24.95 22.78
C VAL A 253 3.13 -23.74 23.00
N ILE A 254 1.92 -23.93 23.51
CA ILE A 254 1.01 -22.82 23.85
C ILE A 254 1.57 -21.99 25.02
N ALA A 255 2.16 -22.62 26.04
CA ALA A 255 2.66 -21.96 27.22
C ALA A 255 4.01 -21.25 26.99
N GLY A 256 4.96 -21.91 26.32
CA GLY A 256 6.33 -21.41 26.13
C GLY A 256 6.64 -20.91 24.71
N GLY A 257 5.91 -21.39 23.71
CA GLY A 257 6.11 -21.03 22.31
C GLY A 257 7.39 -21.55 21.65
N HIS A 258 8.09 -22.47 22.31
CA HIS A 258 9.25 -23.14 21.75
C HIS A 258 8.82 -24.32 20.85
N PRO A 259 9.42 -24.49 19.67
CA PRO A 259 9.09 -25.63 18.82
C PRO A 259 9.37 -26.99 19.50
N ARG A 260 8.51 -27.97 19.22
CA ARG A 260 8.62 -29.35 19.74
C ARG A 260 8.49 -30.35 18.60
N ALA A 261 9.05 -31.53 18.79
CA ALA A 261 8.80 -32.67 17.91
C ALA A 261 8.41 -33.87 18.76
N VAL A 262 7.35 -34.57 18.38
CA VAL A 262 6.78 -35.71 19.11
C VAL A 262 6.43 -36.82 18.13
N ALA A 263 6.69 -38.06 18.53
CA ALA A 263 6.27 -39.24 17.76
C ALA A 263 4.83 -39.63 18.15
N GLY A 264 4.08 -40.19 17.22
CA GLY A 264 2.78 -40.76 17.50
C GLY A 264 2.30 -41.69 16.41
N THR A 265 1.10 -42.23 16.58
CA THR A 265 0.44 -43.06 15.59
C THR A 265 -0.86 -42.40 15.15
N LEU A 266 -0.98 -42.09 13.86
CA LEU A 266 -2.18 -41.54 13.26
C LEU A 266 -3.17 -42.67 12.94
N LEU A 267 -4.41 -42.51 13.37
CA LEU A 267 -5.52 -43.39 13.00
C LEU A 267 -6.02 -43.03 11.61
N VAL A 268 -6.07 -44.03 10.73
CA VAL A 268 -6.58 -43.88 9.36
C VAL A 268 -7.98 -44.47 9.28
N ASN A 269 -8.93 -43.71 8.75
CA ASN A 269 -10.30 -44.15 8.59
C ASN A 269 -10.36 -45.39 7.69
N ARG A 270 -10.79 -46.53 8.26
CA ARG A 270 -10.86 -47.84 7.59
C ARG A 270 -9.50 -48.33 7.05
N GLY A 271 -8.39 -47.83 7.60
CA GLY A 271 -7.03 -48.24 7.24
C GLY A 271 -6.22 -48.68 8.46
N GLU A 272 -5.00 -49.14 8.22
CA GLU A 272 -4.07 -49.42 9.31
C GLU A 272 -3.54 -48.11 9.93
N PRO A 273 -3.33 -48.06 11.25
CA PRO A 273 -2.69 -46.93 11.90
C PRO A 273 -1.29 -46.69 11.33
N VAL A 274 -0.94 -45.43 11.09
CA VAL A 274 0.33 -45.03 10.46
C VAL A 274 1.22 -44.35 11.50
N PRO A 275 2.47 -44.82 11.72
CA PRO A 275 3.44 -44.10 12.54
C PRO A 275 3.77 -42.75 11.91
N VAL A 276 3.76 -41.69 12.73
CA VAL A 276 4.01 -40.32 12.30
C VAL A 276 4.99 -39.61 13.23
N ARG A 277 5.71 -38.64 12.69
CA ARG A 277 6.44 -37.63 13.45
C ARG A 277 5.74 -36.29 13.28
N ILE A 278 5.47 -35.62 14.40
CA ILE A 278 4.71 -34.37 14.45
C ILE A 278 5.64 -33.26 14.94
N GLY A 279 5.96 -32.30 14.08
CA GLY A 279 6.59 -31.04 14.46
C GLY A 279 5.53 -30.04 14.88
N LEU A 280 5.75 -29.31 15.97
CA LEU A 280 4.84 -28.32 16.53
C LEU A 280 5.57 -26.99 16.69
N ALA A 281 4.94 -25.90 16.28
CA ALA A 281 5.44 -24.55 16.47
C ALA A 281 4.31 -23.58 16.81
N ALA A 282 4.59 -22.59 17.65
CA ALA A 282 3.60 -21.57 17.98
C ALA A 282 3.42 -20.58 16.83
N LEU A 283 2.16 -20.31 16.48
CA LEU A 283 1.78 -19.23 15.58
C LEU A 283 1.50 -17.98 16.43
N ARG A 284 2.33 -16.95 16.26
CA ARG A 284 2.26 -15.70 17.02
C ARG A 284 1.66 -14.57 16.20
N ARG A 285 0.86 -13.73 16.83
CA ARG A 285 0.47 -12.41 16.31
C ARG A 285 0.82 -11.36 17.36
N GLY A 286 1.80 -10.51 17.05
CA GLY A 286 2.42 -9.64 18.05
C GLY A 286 3.01 -10.46 19.19
N ALA A 287 2.68 -10.11 20.44
CA ALA A 287 3.16 -10.81 21.63
C ALA A 287 2.35 -12.08 21.97
N ALA A 288 1.18 -12.29 21.36
CA ALA A 288 0.27 -13.37 21.70
C ALA A 288 0.49 -14.62 20.84
N ILE A 289 0.32 -15.80 21.43
CA ILE A 289 0.19 -17.07 20.70
C ILE A 289 -1.29 -17.25 20.37
N GLU A 290 -1.61 -17.39 19.08
CA GLU A 290 -3.00 -17.53 18.61
C GLU A 290 -3.38 -18.97 18.26
N ALA A 291 -2.38 -19.77 17.87
CA ALA A 291 -2.56 -21.14 17.44
C ALA A 291 -1.24 -21.92 17.50
N VAL A 292 -1.31 -23.22 17.28
CA VAL A 292 -0.16 -24.09 17.03
C VAL A 292 -0.21 -24.54 15.58
N SER A 293 0.90 -24.39 14.86
CA SER A 293 1.10 -25.06 13.57
C SER A 293 1.72 -26.41 13.83
N ALA A 294 1.14 -27.44 13.24
CA ALA A 294 1.63 -28.81 13.29
C ALA A 294 1.97 -29.27 11.87
N MET A 295 3.14 -29.89 11.71
CA MET A 295 3.54 -30.58 10.49
C MET A 295 3.68 -32.07 10.79
N ILE A 296 3.00 -32.89 10.01
CA ILE A 296 2.91 -34.34 10.20
C ILE A 296 3.65 -35.00 9.04
N VAL A 297 4.51 -35.95 9.37
CA VAL A 297 5.25 -36.75 8.38
C VAL A 297 5.05 -38.22 8.73
N SER A 298 4.50 -39.01 7.80
CA SER A 298 4.43 -40.46 7.94
C SER A 298 5.83 -41.06 7.93
N GLN A 299 6.05 -42.06 8.78
CA GLN A 299 7.32 -42.78 8.87
C GLN A 299 7.28 -44.10 8.08
N GLN A 300 6.44 -44.19 7.05
CA GLN A 300 6.42 -45.37 6.19
C GLN A 300 7.80 -45.54 5.55
N ALA A 301 8.35 -46.75 5.66
CA ALA A 301 9.59 -47.11 4.98
C ALA A 301 9.39 -46.92 3.47
N ALA A 302 10.28 -46.13 2.86
CA ALA A 302 10.37 -45.97 1.42
C ALA A 302 10.57 -47.32 0.70
#